data_AF-A7IB15-F1
#
_entry.id   AF-A7IB15-F1
#
_cell.length_a   1.000
_cell.length_b   1.000
_cell.length_c   1.000
_cell.angle_alpha   90.00
_cell.angle_beta   90.00
_cell.angle_gamma   90.00
#
_symmetry.space_group_name_H-M   'P 1'
#
loop_
_entity.id
_entity.type
_entity.pdbx_description
1 polymer ?
#
loop_
_entity_poly.entity_id
_entity_poly.type
_entity_poly.pdbx_seq_one_letter_code
_entity_poly.pdbx_strand_id
1 'polypeptide(L)'
;MQCSKTLPSRLESIVRTLFPDEIAIDSEWLLFLTFLVIFDVLSTTLLLWKGAGAGAASEANPFMAFIVYRPLLHLGLKLLFALFTIIVANIMEHNYPGLGLRIVQVACIPYMLAFTVNLFWLMYSDQLLFIVHG
;
A
#
# COMPACT_ATOMS: atom_id res chain seq x y z
N MET A 1 39.63 -24.00 0.03
CA MET A 1 39.37 -22.57 -0.28
C MET A 1 38.00 -22.20 0.26
N GLN A 2 37.94 -21.61 1.45
CA GLN A 2 36.70 -21.05 2.00
C GLN A 2 36.52 -19.64 1.43
N CYS A 3 35.55 -19.48 0.54
CA CYS A 3 35.16 -18.18 0.01
C CYS A 3 34.36 -17.45 1.10
N SER A 4 35.07 -16.76 2.00
CA SER A 4 34.47 -15.83 2.95
C SER A 4 33.80 -14.70 2.18
N LYS A 5 32.48 -14.78 2.01
CA LYS A 5 31.65 -13.67 1.55
C LYS A 5 31.36 -12.76 2.76
N THR A 6 32.38 -12.07 3.25
CA THR A 6 32.18 -10.93 4.15
C THR A 6 31.42 -9.86 3.36
N LEU A 7 30.12 -9.75 3.62
CA LEU A 7 29.34 -8.59 3.20
C LEU A 7 30.08 -7.34 3.74
N PRO A 8 30.26 -6.27 2.95
CA PRO A 8 30.91 -5.06 3.45
C PRO A 8 30.18 -4.58 4.71
N SER A 9 30.90 -4.21 5.78
CA SER A 9 30.31 -3.80 7.07
C SER A 9 29.26 -2.68 6.94
N ARG A 10 29.40 -1.82 5.93
CA ARG A 10 28.39 -0.81 5.58
C ARG A 10 27.10 -1.41 5.01
N LEU A 11 27.21 -2.44 4.18
CA LEU A 11 26.08 -3.15 3.61
C LEU A 11 25.35 -3.94 4.68
N GLU A 12 26.08 -4.54 5.62
CA GLU A 12 25.47 -5.22 6.78
C GLU A 12 24.74 -4.22 7.68
N SER A 13 25.32 -3.04 7.93
CA SER A 13 24.63 -1.96 8.64
C SER A 13 23.34 -1.53 7.92
N ILE A 14 23.39 -1.30 6.60
CA ILE A 14 22.22 -0.91 5.81
C ILE A 14 21.15 -2.01 5.85
N VAL A 15 21.54 -3.27 5.68
CA VAL A 15 20.62 -4.41 5.73
C VAL A 15 19.98 -4.54 7.10
N ARG A 16 20.72 -4.40 8.20
CA ARG A 16 20.15 -4.42 9.56
C ARG A 16 19.26 -3.21 9.85
N THR A 17 19.53 -2.05 9.24
CA THR A 17 18.65 -0.88 9.35
C THR A 17 17.37 -1.05 8.53
N LEU A 18 17.43 -1.69 7.37
CA LEU A 18 16.27 -1.95 6.50
C LEU A 18 15.43 -3.16 6.95
N PHE A 19 16.09 -4.18 7.52
CA PHE A 19 15.50 -5.41 8.04
C PHE A 19 15.93 -5.60 9.49
N PRO A 20 15.42 -4.77 10.41
CA PRO A 20 15.68 -4.93 11.83
C PRO A 20 15.07 -6.25 12.32
N ASP A 21 15.79 -6.92 13.21
CA ASP A 21 15.38 -8.20 13.81
C ASP A 21 14.14 -8.05 14.71
N GLU A 22 13.80 -6.82 15.10
CA GLU A 22 12.66 -6.48 15.95
C GLU A 22 11.88 -5.29 15.35
N ILE A 23 10.55 -5.40 15.37
CA ILE A 23 9.66 -4.31 14.97
C ILE A 23 9.22 -3.60 16.24
N ALA A 24 9.65 -2.34 16.41
CA ALA A 24 9.39 -1.54 17.60
C ALA A 24 8.00 -0.87 17.58
N ILE A 25 7.33 -0.87 16.42
CA ILE A 25 5.99 -0.26 16.26
C ILE A 25 4.92 -1.21 16.80
N ASP A 26 3.90 -0.63 17.42
CA ASP A 26 2.72 -1.34 17.90
C ASP A 26 2.09 -2.24 16.82
N SER A 27 1.93 -3.52 17.19
CA SER A 27 1.36 -4.56 16.35
C SER A 27 -0.06 -4.25 15.86
N GLU A 28 -0.86 -3.52 16.64
CA GLU A 28 -2.24 -3.19 16.27
C GLU A 28 -2.31 -2.28 15.04
N TRP A 29 -1.44 -1.25 14.99
CA TRP A 29 -1.39 -0.31 13.88
C TRP A 29 -0.77 -0.91 12.62
N LEU A 30 0.19 -1.82 12.77
CA LEU A 30 0.73 -2.58 11.65
C LEU A 30 -0.31 -3.53 11.05
N LEU A 31 -1.09 -4.21 11.90
CA LEU A 31 -2.22 -5.03 11.46
C LEU A 31 -3.28 -4.19 10.76
N PHE A 32 -3.60 -3.01 11.30
CA PHE A 32 -4.55 -2.09 10.68
C PHE A 32 -4.08 -1.59 9.31
N LEU A 33 -2.82 -1.17 9.19
CA LEU A 33 -2.23 -0.78 7.91
C LEU A 33 -2.27 -1.95 6.91
N THR A 34 -1.92 -3.15 7.34
CA THR A 34 -1.94 -4.36 6.50
C THR A 34 -3.36 -4.65 6.01
N PHE A 35 -4.34 -4.57 6.90
CA PHE A 35 -5.75 -4.72 6.55
C PHE A 35 -6.17 -3.68 5.51
N LEU A 36 -5.85 -2.40 5.73
CA LEU A 36 -6.18 -1.34 4.78
C LEU A 36 -5.56 -1.58 3.40
N VAL A 37 -4.30 -2.00 3.33
CA VAL A 37 -3.63 -2.30 2.06
C VAL A 37 -4.31 -3.47 1.34
N ILE A 38 -4.65 -4.55 2.04
CA ILE A 38 -5.34 -5.70 1.46
C ILE A 38 -6.72 -5.29 0.92
N PHE A 39 -7.51 -4.57 1.71
CA PHE A 39 -8.86 -4.16 1.32
C PHE A 39 -8.85 -3.13 0.19
N ASP A 40 -7.88 -2.21 0.19
CA ASP A 40 -7.67 -1.25 -0.88
C ASP A 40 -7.27 -1.95 -2.20
N VAL A 41 -6.41 -2.96 -2.14
CA VAL A 41 -6.07 -3.81 -3.30
C VAL A 41 -7.30 -4.57 -3.80
N LEU A 42 -8.05 -5.24 -2.91
CA LEU A 42 -9.23 -6.02 -3.27
C LEU A 42 -10.30 -5.13 -3.90
N SER A 43 -10.62 -4.00 -3.26
CA SER A 43 -11.62 -3.06 -3.75
C SER A 43 -11.22 -2.46 -5.09
N THR A 44 -9.96 -2.06 -5.28
CA THR A 44 -9.48 -1.58 -6.58
C THR A 44 -9.56 -2.66 -7.65
N THR A 45 -9.20 -3.91 -7.32
CA THR A 45 -9.25 -5.04 -8.26
C THR A 45 -10.67 -5.33 -8.73
N LEU A 46 -11.63 -5.35 -7.80
CA LEU A 46 -13.05 -5.54 -8.12
C LEU A 46 -13.60 -4.40 -8.98
N LEU A 47 -13.21 -3.16 -8.68
CA LEU A 47 -13.66 -1.97 -9.40
C LEU A 47 -13.12 -1.95 -10.83
N LEU A 48 -11.88 -2.38 -11.03
CA LEU A 48 -11.29 -2.57 -12.35
C LEU A 48 -11.94 -3.71 -13.12
N TRP A 49 -12.22 -4.83 -12.44
CA TRP A 49 -12.88 -5.98 -13.06
C TRP A 49 -14.30 -5.67 -13.53
N LYS A 50 -15.06 -4.86 -12.78
CA LYS A 50 -16.41 -4.39 -13.17
C LYS A 50 -16.41 -3.35 -14.30
N GLY A 51 -15.25 -2.91 -14.80
CA GLY A 51 -15.17 -1.85 -15.81
C GLY A 51 -15.53 -0.45 -15.29
N ALA A 52 -16.01 -0.33 -14.04
CA ALA A 52 -16.27 0.94 -13.36
C ALA A 52 -14.99 1.79 -13.20
N GLY A 53 -13.82 1.13 -13.17
CA GLY A 53 -12.52 1.80 -13.22
C GLY A 53 -12.27 2.60 -14.49
N ALA A 54 -12.98 2.34 -15.60
CA ALA A 54 -12.80 3.08 -16.85
C ALA A 54 -13.37 4.52 -16.78
N GLY A 55 -14.45 4.74 -16.02
CA GLY A 55 -15.03 6.08 -15.82
C GLY A 55 -14.23 6.97 -14.87
N ALA A 56 -13.57 6.38 -13.87
CA ALA A 56 -12.61 7.09 -13.02
C ALA A 56 -11.24 7.27 -13.71
N ALA A 57 -10.83 6.33 -14.58
CA ALA A 57 -9.60 6.41 -15.36
C ALA A 57 -9.64 7.48 -16.46
N SER A 58 -10.83 7.84 -16.97
CA SER A 58 -10.97 8.93 -17.95
C SER A 58 -10.73 10.32 -17.37
N GLU A 59 -10.85 10.50 -16.04
CA GLU A 59 -10.52 11.74 -15.34
C GLU A 59 -9.07 11.77 -14.81
N ALA A 60 -8.36 10.64 -14.88
CA ALA A 60 -7.00 10.52 -14.39
C ALA A 60 -5.97 10.96 -15.45
N ASN A 61 -4.88 11.60 -15.01
CA ASN A 61 -3.71 11.88 -15.85
C ASN A 61 -3.26 10.60 -16.60
N PRO A 62 -2.82 10.68 -17.88
CA PRO A 62 -2.40 9.54 -18.69
C PRO A 62 -1.43 8.56 -17.99
N PHE A 63 -0.58 9.02 -17.08
CA PHE A 63 0.28 8.16 -16.27
C PHE A 63 -0.51 7.30 -15.27
N MET A 64 -1.49 7.88 -14.58
CA MET A 64 -2.39 7.13 -13.69
C MET A 64 -3.26 6.15 -14.48
N ALA A 65 -3.78 6.54 -15.64
CA ALA A 65 -4.55 5.64 -16.49
C ALA A 65 -3.74 4.38 -16.85
N PHE A 66 -2.46 4.53 -17.23
CA PHE A 66 -1.59 3.38 -17.53
C PHE A 66 -1.39 2.43 -16.34
N ILE A 67 -1.27 2.98 -15.13
CA ILE A 67 -1.14 2.20 -13.89
C ILE A 67 -2.43 1.43 -13.60
N VAL A 68 -3.58 2.09 -13.77
CA VAL A 68 -4.91 1.56 -13.49
C VAL A 68 -5.23 0.36 -14.39
N TYR A 69 -4.84 0.37 -15.67
CA TYR A 69 -5.02 -0.77 -16.58
C TYR A 69 -4.05 -1.94 -16.32
N ARG A 70 -3.11 -1.82 -15.38
CA ARG A 70 -2.12 -2.87 -15.04
C ARG A 70 -2.26 -3.29 -13.57
N PRO A 71 -3.19 -4.21 -13.24
CA PRO A 71 -3.51 -4.55 -11.85
C PRO A 71 -2.31 -5.08 -11.05
N LEU A 72 -1.39 -5.82 -11.68
CA LEU A 72 -0.16 -6.29 -11.03
C LEU A 72 0.81 -5.14 -10.70
N LEU A 73 0.90 -4.12 -11.55
CA LEU A 73 1.76 -2.96 -11.33
C LEU A 73 1.19 -2.08 -10.22
N HIS A 74 -0.14 -1.94 -10.18
CA HIS A 74 -0.85 -1.26 -9.12
C HIS A 74 -0.71 -1.97 -7.76
N LEU A 75 -0.84 -3.31 -7.72
CA LEU A 75 -0.56 -4.12 -6.53
C LEU A 75 0.89 -3.94 -6.04
N GLY A 76 1.85 -4.05 -6.97
CA GLY A 76 3.27 -3.89 -6.65
C GLY A 76 3.61 -2.53 -6.05
N LEU A 77 3.02 -1.44 -6.59
CA LEU A 77 3.19 -0.08 -6.05
C LEU A 77 2.61 0.06 -4.65
N LYS A 78 1.41 -0.48 -4.39
CA LYS A 78 0.78 -0.42 -3.06
C LYS A 78 1.56 -1.20 -2.02
N LEU A 79 2.05 -2.39 -2.37
CA LEU A 79 2.91 -3.20 -1.49
C LEU A 79 4.25 -2.52 -1.22
N LEU A 80 4.88 -1.96 -2.24
CA LEU A 80 6.14 -1.23 -2.09
C LEU A 80 5.99 -0.04 -1.15
N PHE A 81 4.91 0.74 -1.28
CA PHE A 81 4.64 1.87 -0.42
C PHE A 81 4.37 1.45 1.04
N ALA A 82 3.60 0.38 1.23
CA ALA A 82 3.36 -0.18 2.56
C ALA A 82 4.66 -0.65 3.24
N LEU A 83 5.49 -1.42 2.52
CA LEU A 83 6.79 -1.86 3.03
C LEU A 83 7.71 -0.70 3.33
N PHE A 84 7.79 0.28 2.44
CA PHE A 84 8.59 1.50 2.66
C PHE A 84 8.13 2.24 3.93
N THR A 85 6.82 2.36 4.13
CA THR A 85 6.24 3.01 5.32
C THR A 85 6.62 2.28 6.59
N ILE A 86 6.52 0.95 6.61
CA ILE A 86 6.88 0.12 7.77
C ILE A 86 8.38 0.26 8.09
N ILE A 87 9.24 0.20 7.07
CA ILE A 87 10.69 0.35 7.23
C ILE A 87 11.03 1.72 7.80
N VAL A 88 10.52 2.80 7.18
CA VAL A 88 10.77 4.17 7.64
C VAL A 88 10.23 4.40 9.04
N ALA A 89 9.00 3.96 9.31
CA ALA A 89 8.40 4.07 10.63
C ALA A 89 9.24 3.33 11.67
N ASN A 90 9.77 2.15 11.36
CA ASN A 90 10.51 1.36 12.33
C ASN A 90 11.88 2.00 12.62
N ILE A 91 12.57 2.46 11.57
CA ILE A 91 13.80 3.26 11.72
C ILE A 91 13.54 4.49 12.59
N MET A 92 12.45 5.22 12.33
CA MET A 92 12.12 6.42 13.09
C MET A 92 11.75 6.12 14.53
N GLU A 93 11.04 5.03 14.82
CA GLU A 93 10.68 4.61 16.18
C GLU A 93 11.94 4.30 17.02
N HIS A 94 12.92 3.62 16.42
CA HIS A 94 14.20 3.31 17.09
C HIS A 94 15.03 4.56 17.40
N ASN A 95 14.96 5.60 16.57
CA ASN A 95 15.72 6.85 16.78
C ASN A 95 14.94 7.87 17.64
N TYR A 96 13.61 7.87 17.53
CA TYR A 96 12.69 8.82 18.13
C TYR A 96 11.40 8.10 18.55
N PRO A 97 11.32 7.61 19.81
CA PRO A 97 10.16 6.90 20.32
C PRO A 97 8.86 7.69 20.12
N GLY A 98 7.83 7.05 19.59
CA GLY A 98 6.52 7.60 19.27
C GLY A 98 6.39 8.26 17.89
N LEU A 99 7.49 8.52 17.19
CA LEU A 99 7.45 9.15 15.87
C LEU A 99 7.11 8.14 14.76
N GLY A 100 7.61 6.91 14.87
CA GLY A 100 7.28 5.82 13.96
C GLY A 100 5.80 5.46 14.00
N LEU A 101 5.21 5.40 15.19
CA LEU A 101 3.77 5.21 15.37
C LEU A 101 2.96 6.27 14.62
N ARG A 102 3.32 7.55 14.74
CA ARG A 102 2.64 8.66 14.04
C ARG A 102 2.76 8.54 12.52
N ILE A 103 3.90 8.08 12.01
CA ILE A 103 4.09 7.84 10.57
C ILE A 103 3.10 6.78 10.08
N VAL A 104 2.94 5.67 10.81
CA VAL A 104 1.98 4.62 10.44
C VAL A 104 0.54 5.15 10.48
N GLN A 105 0.18 5.91 11.51
CA GLN A 105 -1.16 6.52 11.63
C GLN A 105 -1.46 7.47 10.45
N VAL A 106 -0.51 8.34 10.10
CA VAL A 106 -0.67 9.27 8.97
C VAL A 106 -0.75 8.50 7.64
N ALA A 107 0.03 7.43 7.48
CA ALA A 107 -0.03 6.58 6.30
C ALA A 107 -1.37 5.84 6.15
N CYS A 108 -2.07 5.53 7.25
CA CYS A 108 -3.40 4.90 7.18
C CYS A 108 -4.46 5.81 6.55
N ILE A 109 -4.34 7.14 6.69
CA ILE A 109 -5.33 8.11 6.19
C ILE A 109 -5.55 7.99 4.66
N PRO A 110 -4.52 8.07 3.80
CA PRO A 110 -4.71 7.93 2.35
C PRO A 110 -5.23 6.55 1.96
N TYR A 111 -4.83 5.47 2.65
CA TYR A 111 -5.37 4.13 2.40
C TYR A 111 -6.86 4.02 2.78
N MET A 112 -7.27 4.59 3.91
CA MET A 112 -8.68 4.68 4.29
C MET A 112 -9.51 5.47 3.27
N LEU A 113 -8.98 6.60 2.79
CA LEU A 113 -9.66 7.42 1.80
C LEU A 113 -9.82 6.65 0.48
N ALA A 114 -8.73 6.05 -0.02
CA ALA A 114 -8.76 5.24 -1.23
C ALA A 114 -9.74 4.06 -1.12
N PHE A 115 -9.70 3.33 -0.01
CA PHE A 115 -10.64 2.24 0.27
C PHE A 115 -12.09 2.73 0.28
N THR A 116 -12.38 3.84 0.96
CA THR A 116 -13.75 4.40 1.05
C THR A 116 -14.26 4.81 -0.33
N VAL A 117 -13.44 5.49 -1.12
CA VAL A 117 -13.77 5.88 -2.50
C VAL A 117 -14.03 4.66 -3.37
N ASN A 118 -13.16 3.65 -3.31
CA ASN A 118 -13.36 2.42 -4.06
C ASN A 118 -14.64 1.67 -3.65
N LEU A 119 -14.95 1.64 -2.35
CA LEU A 119 -16.17 1.02 -1.83
C LEU A 119 -17.42 1.76 -2.32
N PHE A 120 -17.41 3.09 -2.28
CA PHE A 120 -18.48 3.93 -2.82
C PHE A 120 -18.71 3.60 -4.30
N TRP A 121 -17.67 3.65 -5.13
CA TRP A 121 -17.78 3.31 -6.54
C TRP A 121 -18.25 1.88 -6.79
N LEU A 122 -17.82 0.91 -5.98
CA LEU A 122 -18.31 -0.47 -6.08
C LEU A 122 -19.82 -0.56 -5.81
N MET A 123 -20.33 0.12 -4.78
CA MET A 123 -21.76 0.16 -4.46
C MET A 123 -22.59 0.82 -5.57
N TYR A 124 -22.10 1.91 -6.16
CA TYR A 124 -22.81 2.62 -7.24
C TYR A 124 -22.66 1.97 -8.61
N SER A 125 -21.57 1.22 -8.86
CA SER A 125 -21.38 0.49 -10.12
C SER A 125 -22.46 -0.57 -10.36
N ASP A 126 -22.97 -1.19 -9.29
CA ASP A 126 -24.09 -2.14 -9.39
C ASP A 126 -25.42 -1.44 -9.72
N GLN A 127 -25.63 -0.21 -9.24
CA GLN A 127 -26.82 0.57 -9.59
C GLN A 127 -26.82 1.03 -11.05
N LEU A 128 -25.65 1.36 -11.62
CA LEU A 128 -25.50 1.72 -13.03
C LEU A 128 -25.78 0.52 -13.97
N LEU A 129 -25.37 -0.69 -13.60
CA LEU A 129 -25.65 -1.90 -14.38
C LEU A 129 -27.15 -2.21 -14.49
N PHE A 130 -27.93 -1.96 -13.44
CA PHE A 130 -29.39 -2.10 -13.45
C PHE A 130 -30.09 -1.10 -14.37
N ILE A 131 -29.58 0.13 -14.49
CA ILE A 131 -30.16 1.17 -15.35
C ILE A 131 -29.87 0.93 -16.84
N VAL A 132 -28.74 0.27 -17.16
CA VAL A 132 -28.34 -0.01 -18.55
C VAL A 132 -28.99 -1.29 -19.11
N HIS A 133 -29.43 -2.21 -18.25
CA HIS A 133 -30.06 -3.49 -18.65
C HIS A 133 -31.56 -3.59 -18.33
N GLY A 134 -32.17 -2.56 -17.76
CA GLY A 134 -33.63 -2.45 -17.56
C GLY A 134 -34.24 -1.49 -18.56
#